data_AF-A0A133SKD9-F1
#
_entry.id   AF-A0A133SKD9-F1
#
_cell.length_a   1.000
_cell.length_b   1.000
_cell.length_c   1.000
_cell.angle_alpha   90.00
_cell.angle_beta   90.00
_cell.angle_gamma   90.00
#
_symmetry.space_group_name_H-M   'P 1'
#
loop_
_entity.id
_entity.type
_entity.pdbx_description
1 polymer ?
#
loop_
_entity_poly.entity_id
_entity_poly.type
_entity_poly.pdbx_seq_one_letter_code
_entity_poly.pdbx_strand_id
1 'polypeptide(L)'
;MLGIFGNSFFSGRHLRQEPFLNIFTLPSIKAIIDIANHKGGNNMTQSEISAAVAQAAKLAKESNPLTPSITNTVTINFVANAQLAVGGSAAMVYLPDEGVAMASVGAAMYINVGTLFPIYEDTLPLTAAALHDGGKPWVLDPVAIGMGKMRTDLLLKCKPYKPSIIRGNASEIIALAGLWGLEGGSHTSDVRGVDSTDAVYAAKSAAIALANWTGGAVAVSGEADLITDGRQVVISKGGSAMMPSITGTGCSLGGVMAVYAAGASPFIAAVTGAAVYNLAGKRAAAYVKGTGSFQSAFIDELYVATPDDIAQNPFTVEEV
;
A
#
# COMPACT_ATOMS: atom_id res chain seq x y z
N MET A 1 -9.84 8.58 44.70
CA MET A 1 -10.25 9.69 45.59
C MET A 1 -8.98 10.42 45.99
N LEU A 2 -8.79 11.66 45.48
CA LEU A 2 -7.82 12.72 45.81
C LEU A 2 -6.32 12.34 45.94
N GLY A 3 -5.34 12.90 45.22
CA GLY A 3 -5.22 14.17 44.50
C GLY A 3 -4.25 15.10 45.22
N ILE A 4 -3.07 15.37 44.67
CA ILE A 4 -2.32 16.64 44.86
C ILE A 4 -1.59 16.95 43.56
N PHE A 5 -2.16 17.89 42.79
CA PHE A 5 -1.50 18.61 41.69
C PHE A 5 -0.77 19.82 42.29
N GLY A 6 0.51 19.96 41.95
CA GLY A 6 1.27 21.20 42.12
C GLY A 6 1.29 21.96 40.80
N ASN A 7 0.47 23.00 40.70
CA ASN A 7 0.54 24.05 39.68
C ASN A 7 1.85 24.83 39.84
N SER A 8 2.47 25.23 38.73
CA SER A 8 2.96 26.61 38.45
C SER A 8 3.95 26.59 37.29
N PHE A 9 3.51 27.00 36.08
CA PHE A 9 4.28 27.84 35.14
C PHE A 9 3.39 28.15 33.93
N PHE A 10 2.52 29.15 34.06
CA PHE A 10 1.95 29.89 32.94
C PHE A 10 2.31 31.37 33.17
N SER A 11 3.25 31.90 32.39
CA SER A 11 3.39 33.34 32.18
C SER A 11 3.21 33.61 30.70
N GLY A 12 2.28 34.51 30.38
CA GLY A 12 1.72 34.68 29.05
C GLY A 12 2.71 35.10 27.96
N ARG A 13 2.48 34.52 26.78
CA ARG A 13 2.62 35.21 25.51
C ARG A 13 1.32 35.01 24.75
N HIS A 14 0.72 36.09 24.30
CA HIS A 14 -0.39 36.09 23.36
C HIS A 14 0.00 35.29 22.11
N LEU A 15 -0.51 34.07 21.99
CA LEU A 15 -0.54 33.34 20.72
C LEU A 15 -1.75 33.86 19.94
N ARG A 16 -1.47 34.65 18.91
CA ARG A 16 -2.46 34.95 17.87
C ARG A 16 -2.91 33.62 17.26
N GLN A 17 -4.22 33.44 17.14
CA GLN A 17 -4.80 32.40 16.32
C GLN A 17 -4.49 32.75 14.86
N GLU A 18 -3.45 32.14 14.30
CA GLU A 18 -3.26 32.08 12.85
C GLU A 18 -4.13 30.93 12.31
N PRO A 19 -4.93 31.14 11.25
CA PRO A 19 -5.78 30.11 10.70
C PRO A 19 -4.94 29.02 10.03
N PHE A 20 -5.28 27.76 10.28
CA PHE A 20 -4.82 26.60 9.51
C PHE A 20 -5.28 26.74 8.05
N LEU A 21 -4.54 27.48 7.23
CA LEU A 21 -4.77 27.59 5.80
C LEU A 21 -3.43 27.49 5.04
N ASN A 22 -3.40 26.62 4.04
CA ASN A 22 -2.38 26.45 3.01
C ASN A 22 -1.02 25.82 3.38
N ILE A 23 -1.00 24.48 3.50
CA ILE A 23 0.20 23.68 3.17
C ILE A 23 0.11 23.06 1.75
N PHE A 24 -1.03 23.16 1.05
CA PHE A 24 -1.22 22.59 -0.30
C PHE A 24 -0.78 23.48 -1.46
N THR A 25 0.20 24.37 -1.25
CA THR A 25 0.75 25.19 -2.35
C THR A 25 2.25 24.98 -2.49
N LEU A 26 2.65 23.73 -2.75
CA LEU A 26 3.95 23.47 -3.38
C LEU A 26 3.76 23.55 -4.90
N PRO A 27 4.42 24.48 -5.62
CA PRO A 27 4.33 24.61 -7.08
C PRO A 27 4.87 23.42 -7.89
N SER A 28 5.12 22.26 -7.30
CA SER A 28 5.73 21.10 -7.95
C SER A 28 4.84 19.85 -8.05
N ILE A 29 3.75 19.73 -7.29
CA ILE A 29 2.93 18.50 -7.32
C ILE A 29 2.23 18.33 -8.67
N LYS A 30 1.72 19.42 -9.28
CA LYS A 30 1.05 19.35 -10.58
C LYS A 30 2.00 18.95 -11.72
N ALA A 31 3.22 19.48 -11.75
CA ALA A 31 4.24 19.12 -12.74
C ALA A 31 4.76 17.68 -12.54
N ILE A 32 4.81 17.18 -11.30
CA ILE A 32 5.19 15.79 -10.97
C ILE A 32 4.06 14.84 -11.32
N ILE A 33 2.81 15.22 -11.03
CA ILE A 33 1.61 14.52 -11.48
C ILE A 33 1.59 14.47 -13.01
N ASP A 34 2.09 15.46 -13.74
CA ASP A 34 2.14 15.41 -15.21
C ASP A 34 3.26 14.49 -15.76
N ILE A 35 4.35 14.27 -15.01
CA ILE A 35 5.36 13.23 -15.31
C ILE A 35 4.83 11.83 -14.93
N ALA A 36 4.04 11.73 -13.85
CA ALA A 36 3.47 10.48 -13.33
C ALA A 36 2.16 10.08 -14.04
N ASN A 37 1.40 11.05 -14.57
CA ASN A 37 0.22 10.89 -15.40
C ASN A 37 0.63 10.86 -16.87
N HIS A 38 1.42 9.85 -17.24
CA HIS A 38 1.46 9.36 -18.61
C HIS A 38 0.08 8.77 -18.98
N LYS A 39 -0.95 9.61 -19.04
CA LYS A 39 -2.21 9.33 -19.72
C LYS A 39 -1.94 9.48 -21.22
N GLY A 40 -1.24 8.47 -21.76
CA GLY A 40 -0.81 8.39 -23.15
C GLY A 40 0.72 8.43 -23.28
N GLY A 41 1.30 7.37 -23.83
CA GLY A 41 2.69 7.34 -24.32
C GLY A 41 3.58 6.29 -23.64
N ASN A 42 3.66 5.11 -24.27
CA ASN A 42 4.68 4.06 -24.12
C ASN A 42 4.93 3.44 -22.73
N ASN A 43 5.54 2.24 -22.76
CA ASN A 43 6.04 1.55 -21.58
C ASN A 43 7.27 2.28 -21.03
N MET A 44 7.40 2.37 -19.71
CA MET A 44 8.58 2.92 -19.05
C MET A 44 9.74 1.94 -19.13
N THR A 45 10.91 2.44 -19.51
CA THR A 45 12.17 1.70 -19.44
C THR A 45 12.59 1.45 -17.99
N GLN A 46 13.50 0.48 -17.79
CA GLN A 46 14.04 0.19 -16.47
C GLN A 46 14.68 1.43 -15.80
N SER A 47 15.38 2.27 -16.56
CA SER A 47 16.00 3.49 -16.03
C SER A 47 14.98 4.52 -15.59
N GLU A 48 13.88 4.68 -16.32
CA GLU A 48 12.81 5.61 -15.96
C GLU A 48 12.06 5.15 -14.71
N ILE A 49 11.83 3.84 -14.58
CA ILE A 49 11.23 3.25 -13.37
C ILE A 49 12.15 3.48 -12.16
N SER A 50 13.44 3.19 -12.27
CA SER A 50 14.40 3.43 -11.17
C SER A 50 14.43 4.90 -10.74
N ALA A 51 14.45 5.84 -11.69
CA ALA A 51 14.42 7.27 -11.37
C ALA A 51 13.10 7.67 -10.67
N ALA A 52 11.96 7.16 -11.14
CA ALA A 52 10.66 7.44 -10.54
C ALA A 52 10.52 6.82 -9.13
N VAL A 53 11.09 5.64 -8.90
CA VAL A 53 11.15 4.98 -7.59
C VAL A 53 11.98 5.81 -6.59
N ALA A 54 13.17 6.27 -6.97
CA ALA A 54 13.97 7.16 -6.14
C ALA A 54 13.19 8.44 -5.79
N GLN A 55 12.54 9.04 -6.78
CA GLN A 55 11.76 10.26 -6.56
C GLN A 55 10.56 10.02 -5.63
N ALA A 56 9.83 8.92 -5.79
CA ALA A 56 8.71 8.57 -4.92
C ALA A 56 9.15 8.38 -3.46
N ALA A 57 10.26 7.65 -3.23
CA ALA A 57 10.80 7.45 -1.89
C ALA A 57 11.29 8.75 -1.25
N LYS A 58 11.92 9.62 -2.03
CA LYS A 58 12.35 10.96 -1.57
C LYS A 58 11.15 11.82 -1.17
N LEU A 59 10.13 11.91 -2.02
CA LEU A 59 8.94 12.71 -1.77
C LEU A 59 8.17 12.25 -0.52
N ALA A 60 8.05 10.93 -0.30
CA ALA A 60 7.43 10.40 0.90
C ALA A 60 8.13 10.91 2.18
N LYS A 61 9.46 10.80 2.23
CA LYS A 61 10.26 11.27 3.37
C LYS A 61 10.19 12.79 3.57
N GLU A 62 10.18 13.57 2.49
CA GLU A 62 10.13 15.04 2.56
C GLU A 62 8.75 15.58 2.94
N SER A 63 7.67 14.97 2.43
CA SER A 63 6.30 15.48 2.61
C SER A 63 5.56 14.88 3.81
N ASN A 64 6.05 13.78 4.36
CA ASN A 64 5.44 13.03 5.45
C ASN A 64 3.91 12.86 5.33
N PRO A 65 3.43 12.22 4.25
CA PRO A 65 2.02 12.23 3.92
C PRO A 65 1.18 11.46 4.95
N LEU A 66 0.05 12.06 5.37
CA LEU A 66 -0.95 11.36 6.15
C LEU A 66 -1.61 10.27 5.28
N THR A 67 -1.44 9.02 5.69
CA THR A 67 -2.00 7.84 5.02
C THR A 67 -2.80 6.98 6.00
N PRO A 68 -4.10 7.26 6.16
CA PRO A 68 -4.96 6.49 7.03
C PRO A 68 -5.11 5.04 6.55
N SER A 69 -5.40 4.15 7.49
CA SER A 69 -5.54 2.71 7.24
C SER A 69 -6.78 2.17 7.94
N ILE A 70 -7.65 1.48 7.21
CA ILE A 70 -8.61 0.53 7.79
C ILE A 70 -7.99 -0.85 7.59
N THR A 71 -7.54 -1.47 8.68
CA THR A 71 -6.83 -2.75 8.62
C THR A 71 -7.27 -3.72 9.70
N ASN A 72 -6.75 -4.94 9.60
CA ASN A 72 -7.04 -6.02 10.52
C ASN A 72 -6.36 -5.79 11.88
N THR A 73 -7.05 -6.19 12.94
CA THR A 73 -6.59 -6.04 14.34
C THR A 73 -5.32 -6.82 14.66
N VAL A 74 -5.01 -7.86 13.89
CA VAL A 74 -3.82 -8.69 14.10
C VAL A 74 -2.53 -7.93 13.78
N THR A 75 -2.58 -7.00 12.81
CA THR A 75 -1.36 -6.41 12.21
C THR A 75 -1.32 -4.88 12.32
N ILE A 76 -2.30 -4.27 12.97
CA ILE A 76 -2.49 -2.81 12.98
C ILE A 76 -1.26 -2.02 13.43
N ASN A 77 -0.58 -2.47 14.48
CA ASN A 77 0.65 -1.84 14.96
C ASN A 77 1.80 -1.97 13.95
N PHE A 78 1.91 -3.13 13.31
CA PHE A 78 2.97 -3.38 12.33
C PHE A 78 2.75 -2.60 11.04
N VAL A 79 1.51 -2.48 10.58
CA VAL A 79 1.11 -1.61 9.46
C VAL A 79 1.48 -0.15 9.77
N ALA A 80 1.13 0.35 10.97
CA ALA A 80 1.45 1.70 11.40
C ALA A 80 2.96 1.96 11.37
N ASN A 81 3.74 1.08 12.00
CA ASN A 81 5.18 1.22 12.09
C ASN A 81 5.87 1.14 10.73
N ALA A 82 5.39 0.29 9.81
CA ALA A 82 5.90 0.24 8.45
C ALA A 82 5.63 1.53 7.68
N GLN A 83 4.42 2.09 7.78
CA GLN A 83 4.07 3.37 7.16
C GLN A 83 4.94 4.51 7.71
N LEU A 84 5.16 4.55 9.02
CA LEU A 84 6.05 5.52 9.67
C LEU A 84 7.50 5.35 9.21
N ALA A 85 8.00 4.11 9.12
CA ALA A 85 9.38 3.81 8.73
C ALA A 85 9.71 4.35 7.32
N VAL A 86 8.80 4.21 6.36
CA VAL A 86 9.01 4.69 4.98
C VAL A 86 8.75 6.20 4.79
N GLY A 87 8.54 6.92 5.89
CA GLY A 87 8.36 8.38 5.89
C GLY A 87 6.92 8.85 5.83
N GLY A 88 5.92 7.98 5.97
CA GLY A 88 4.51 8.37 6.07
C GLY A 88 4.09 8.78 7.49
N SER A 89 2.85 9.28 7.60
CA SER A 89 2.13 9.47 8.86
C SER A 89 0.92 8.53 8.89
N ALA A 90 0.78 7.73 9.95
CA ALA A 90 -0.25 6.69 10.03
C ALA A 90 -1.42 7.10 10.94
N ALA A 91 -2.65 6.79 10.52
CA ALA A 91 -3.87 6.91 11.33
C ALA A 91 -4.72 5.65 11.13
N MET A 92 -5.23 5.07 12.21
CA MET A 92 -5.95 3.79 12.17
C MET A 92 -7.44 4.01 12.39
N VAL A 93 -8.25 3.60 11.41
CA VAL A 93 -9.65 4.02 11.31
C VAL A 93 -10.59 2.83 11.46
N TYR A 94 -11.67 3.04 12.20
CA TYR A 94 -12.71 2.02 12.42
C TYR A 94 -14.10 2.51 12.06
N LEU A 95 -14.44 3.74 12.47
CA LEU A 95 -15.81 4.24 12.43
C LEU A 95 -16.14 4.84 11.05
N PRO A 96 -17.41 4.77 10.61
CA PRO A 96 -17.80 5.28 9.29
C PRO A 96 -17.54 6.78 9.08
N ASP A 97 -17.83 7.60 10.09
CA ASP A 97 -17.62 9.04 10.07
C ASP A 97 -16.13 9.41 10.03
N GLU A 98 -15.32 8.72 10.84
CA GLU A 98 -13.86 8.81 10.79
C GLU A 98 -13.32 8.38 9.42
N GLY A 99 -13.86 7.32 8.83
CA GLY A 99 -13.51 6.81 7.50
C GLY A 99 -13.69 7.87 6.42
N VAL A 100 -14.86 8.50 6.37
CA VAL A 100 -15.16 9.57 5.42
C VAL A 100 -14.28 10.81 5.68
N ALA A 101 -14.10 11.21 6.93
CA ALA A 101 -13.24 12.34 7.27
C ALA A 101 -11.78 12.10 6.85
N MET A 102 -11.26 10.90 7.13
CA MET A 102 -9.90 10.49 6.80
C MET A 102 -9.68 10.33 5.30
N ALA A 103 -10.67 9.85 4.56
CA ALA A 103 -10.64 9.85 3.10
C ALA A 103 -10.47 11.27 2.53
N SER A 104 -11.10 12.27 3.13
CA SER A 104 -10.98 13.66 2.67
C SER A 104 -9.61 14.28 2.97
N VAL A 105 -9.07 14.08 4.19
CA VAL A 105 -7.83 14.75 4.64
C VAL A 105 -6.56 13.97 4.29
N GLY A 106 -6.63 12.65 4.17
CA GLY A 106 -5.50 11.80 3.80
C GLY A 106 -4.98 12.11 2.41
N ALA A 107 -3.68 11.93 2.21
CA ALA A 107 -3.06 12.02 0.89
C ALA A 107 -3.31 10.75 0.06
N ALA A 108 -3.41 9.60 0.74
CA ALA A 108 -3.80 8.31 0.21
C ALA A 108 -4.41 7.47 1.36
N MET A 109 -5.04 6.34 1.05
CA MET A 109 -5.62 5.48 2.09
C MET A 109 -5.39 3.99 1.82
N TYR A 110 -5.22 3.21 2.88
CA TYR A 110 -5.10 1.77 2.82
C TYR A 110 -6.34 1.08 3.40
N ILE A 111 -6.89 0.10 2.67
CA ILE A 111 -8.04 -0.71 3.07
C ILE A 111 -7.69 -2.20 2.98
N ASN A 112 -7.77 -2.90 4.10
CA ASN A 112 -7.51 -4.33 4.22
C ASN A 112 -8.74 -5.04 4.82
N VAL A 113 -9.19 -6.12 4.17
CA VAL A 113 -10.40 -6.86 4.57
C VAL A 113 -10.13 -8.15 5.34
N GLY A 114 -8.97 -8.24 6.01
CA GLY A 114 -8.49 -9.43 6.74
C GLY A 114 -9.37 -9.83 7.94
N THR A 115 -9.35 -9.08 9.03
CA THR A 115 -10.25 -9.33 10.19
C THR A 115 -11.33 -8.26 10.25
N LEU A 116 -12.52 -8.62 9.79
CA LEU A 116 -13.65 -7.69 9.69
C LEU A 116 -14.54 -7.73 10.94
N PHE A 117 -14.94 -6.55 11.39
CA PHE A 117 -16.03 -6.37 12.35
C PHE A 117 -17.31 -5.93 11.64
N PRO A 118 -18.50 -6.20 12.22
CA PRO A 118 -19.78 -5.77 11.64
C PRO A 118 -19.85 -4.28 11.26
N ILE A 119 -19.19 -3.40 12.02
CA ILE A 119 -19.14 -1.95 11.73
C ILE A 119 -18.58 -1.64 10.33
N TYR A 120 -17.74 -2.51 9.77
CA TYR A 120 -17.15 -2.29 8.46
C TYR A 120 -18.12 -2.48 7.30
N GLU A 121 -19.29 -3.10 7.52
CA GLU A 121 -20.37 -3.13 6.53
C GLU A 121 -20.84 -1.71 6.16
N ASP A 122 -20.73 -0.77 7.09
CA ASP A 122 -21.01 0.65 6.91
C ASP A 122 -19.74 1.44 6.58
N THR A 123 -18.64 1.23 7.31
CA THR A 123 -17.41 2.03 7.17
C THR A 123 -16.80 1.93 5.77
N LEU A 124 -16.60 0.71 5.26
CA LEU A 124 -15.82 0.50 4.04
C LEU A 124 -16.49 1.07 2.77
N PRO A 125 -17.79 0.84 2.51
CA PRO A 125 -18.44 1.41 1.34
C PRO A 125 -18.46 2.94 1.35
N LEU A 126 -18.70 3.56 2.52
CA LEU A 126 -18.71 5.02 2.66
C LEU A 126 -17.32 5.62 2.46
N THR A 127 -16.29 4.97 3.01
CA THR A 127 -14.90 5.39 2.85
C THR A 127 -14.45 5.26 1.39
N ALA A 128 -14.73 4.11 0.74
CA ALA A 128 -14.36 3.88 -0.65
C ALA A 128 -15.05 4.87 -1.61
N ALA A 129 -16.32 5.19 -1.37
CA ALA A 129 -17.04 6.22 -2.11
C ALA A 129 -16.38 7.60 -1.94
N ALA A 130 -16.09 8.01 -0.69
CA ALA A 130 -15.44 9.30 -0.42
C ALA A 130 -14.05 9.42 -1.06
N LEU A 131 -13.27 8.33 -1.05
CA LEU A 131 -11.96 8.27 -1.72
C LEU A 131 -12.12 8.44 -3.25
N HIS A 132 -13.08 7.74 -3.84
CA HIS A 132 -13.37 7.81 -5.27
C HIS A 132 -13.81 9.20 -5.71
N ASP A 133 -14.82 9.77 -5.02
CA ASP A 133 -15.38 11.08 -5.32
C ASP A 133 -14.35 12.21 -5.12
N GLY A 134 -13.46 12.04 -4.14
CA GLY A 134 -12.35 12.97 -3.87
C GLY A 134 -11.14 12.78 -4.80
N GLY A 135 -11.13 11.78 -5.68
CA GLY A 135 -9.97 11.44 -6.52
C GLY A 135 -8.73 11.06 -5.71
N LYS A 136 -8.92 10.51 -4.50
CA LYS A 136 -7.86 10.16 -3.58
C LYS A 136 -7.34 8.76 -3.88
N PRO A 137 -6.01 8.58 -4.02
CA PRO A 137 -5.47 7.26 -4.29
C PRO A 137 -5.69 6.34 -3.10
N TRP A 138 -6.05 5.09 -3.37
CA TRP A 138 -6.23 4.11 -2.30
C TRP A 138 -5.83 2.69 -2.70
N VAL A 139 -5.41 1.94 -1.69
CA VAL A 139 -4.90 0.57 -1.83
C VAL A 139 -5.91 -0.40 -1.24
N LEU A 140 -6.30 -1.41 -2.01
CA LEU A 140 -7.13 -2.52 -1.56
C LEU A 140 -6.28 -3.78 -1.37
N ASP A 141 -6.33 -4.36 -0.16
CA ASP A 141 -5.78 -5.68 0.15
C ASP A 141 -6.93 -6.66 0.45
N PRO A 142 -7.28 -7.56 -0.50
CA PRO A 142 -8.43 -8.46 -0.43
C PRO A 142 -8.15 -9.70 0.44
N VAL A 143 -7.41 -9.55 1.54
CA VAL A 143 -6.94 -10.64 2.41
C VAL A 143 -8.03 -11.67 2.67
N ALA A 144 -7.69 -12.94 2.45
CA ALA A 144 -8.57 -14.08 2.72
C ALA A 144 -9.93 -14.02 1.98
N ILE A 145 -9.95 -13.42 0.78
CA ILE A 145 -11.08 -13.52 -0.15
C ILE A 145 -11.50 -14.99 -0.34
N GLY A 146 -12.81 -15.21 -0.46
CA GLY A 146 -13.43 -16.55 -0.49
C GLY A 146 -13.86 -17.08 0.87
N MET A 147 -13.43 -16.45 1.98
CA MET A 147 -13.93 -16.77 3.32
C MET A 147 -15.10 -15.86 3.68
N GLY A 148 -16.26 -16.45 4.01
CA GLY A 148 -17.40 -15.74 4.60
C GLY A 148 -18.15 -14.76 3.68
N LYS A 149 -19.43 -14.55 3.98
CA LYS A 149 -20.33 -13.71 3.16
C LYS A 149 -19.98 -12.21 3.23
N MET A 150 -19.77 -11.67 4.44
CA MET A 150 -19.48 -10.24 4.66
C MET A 150 -18.30 -9.74 3.82
N ARG A 151 -17.19 -10.48 3.78
CA ARG A 151 -16.00 -10.11 3.00
C ARG A 151 -16.29 -10.08 1.50
N THR A 152 -17.00 -11.08 1.00
CA THR A 152 -17.43 -11.16 -0.40
C THR A 152 -18.31 -9.95 -0.76
N ASP A 153 -19.31 -9.65 0.06
CA ASP A 153 -20.21 -8.52 -0.16
C ASP A 153 -19.45 -7.19 -0.16
N LEU A 154 -18.52 -7.00 0.76
CA LEU A 154 -17.69 -5.79 0.85
C LEU A 154 -16.78 -5.61 -0.36
N LEU A 155 -16.10 -6.66 -0.82
CA LEU A 155 -15.26 -6.61 -2.01
C LEU A 155 -16.08 -6.32 -3.28
N LEU A 156 -17.32 -6.79 -3.37
CA LEU A 156 -18.24 -6.42 -4.44
C LEU A 156 -18.67 -4.95 -4.34
N LYS A 157 -18.96 -4.44 -3.13
CA LYS A 157 -19.28 -3.02 -2.90
C LYS A 157 -18.10 -2.09 -3.20
N CYS A 158 -16.86 -2.55 -3.04
CA CYS A 158 -15.66 -1.78 -3.36
C CYS A 158 -15.38 -1.69 -4.87
N LYS A 159 -15.83 -2.67 -5.67
CA LYS A 159 -15.54 -2.77 -7.12
C LYS A 159 -15.82 -1.48 -7.92
N PRO A 160 -16.96 -0.77 -7.73
CA PRO A 160 -17.28 0.42 -8.51
C PRO A 160 -16.33 1.61 -8.24
N TYR A 161 -15.68 1.64 -7.07
CA TYR A 161 -14.86 2.76 -6.60
C TYR A 161 -13.40 2.70 -7.05
N LYS A 162 -13.03 1.67 -7.83
CA LYS A 162 -11.74 1.54 -8.56
C LYS A 162 -10.50 1.86 -7.69
N PRO A 163 -10.05 0.92 -6.84
CA PRO A 163 -8.81 1.10 -6.09
C PRO A 163 -7.64 1.40 -7.02
N SER A 164 -6.80 2.34 -6.61
CA SER A 164 -5.62 2.76 -7.37
C SER A 164 -4.56 1.66 -7.38
N ILE A 165 -4.41 0.94 -6.28
CA ILE A 165 -3.54 -0.24 -6.19
C ILE A 165 -4.35 -1.39 -5.60
N ILE A 166 -4.25 -2.57 -6.20
CA ILE A 166 -4.70 -3.82 -5.57
C ILE A 166 -3.46 -4.63 -5.22
N ARG A 167 -3.35 -5.06 -3.97
CA ARG A 167 -2.20 -5.84 -3.50
C ARG A 167 -2.68 -7.14 -2.87
N GLY A 168 -2.09 -8.26 -3.24
CA GLY A 168 -2.45 -9.58 -2.67
C GLY A 168 -1.45 -10.65 -3.08
N ASN A 169 -1.57 -11.85 -2.53
CA ASN A 169 -0.86 -13.01 -3.08
C ASN A 169 -1.54 -13.54 -4.35
N ALA A 170 -0.90 -14.47 -5.07
CA ALA A 170 -1.42 -15.02 -6.32
C ALA A 170 -2.87 -15.53 -6.23
N SER A 171 -3.18 -16.31 -5.20
CA SER A 171 -4.52 -16.89 -5.02
C SER A 171 -5.58 -15.83 -4.72
N GLU A 172 -5.22 -14.79 -3.96
CA GLU A 172 -6.12 -13.67 -3.65
C GLU A 172 -6.43 -12.83 -4.89
N ILE A 173 -5.42 -12.58 -5.74
CA ILE A 173 -5.57 -11.80 -6.97
C ILE A 173 -6.43 -12.55 -8.01
N ILE A 174 -6.19 -13.84 -8.20
CA ILE A 174 -7.02 -14.70 -9.07
C ILE A 174 -8.46 -14.76 -8.56
N ALA A 175 -8.64 -14.93 -7.26
CA ALA A 175 -9.98 -14.97 -6.66
C ALA A 175 -10.71 -13.63 -6.78
N LEU A 176 -10.01 -12.49 -6.65
CA LEU A 176 -10.62 -11.17 -6.79
C LEU A 176 -11.05 -10.91 -8.23
N ALA A 177 -10.20 -11.25 -9.20
CA ALA A 177 -10.56 -11.19 -10.62
C ALA A 177 -11.81 -12.05 -10.89
N GLY A 178 -11.87 -13.27 -10.33
CA GLY A 178 -13.03 -14.15 -10.46
C GLY A 178 -14.30 -13.57 -9.82
N LEU A 179 -14.19 -13.04 -8.60
CA LEU A 179 -15.30 -12.37 -7.90
C LEU A 179 -15.82 -11.16 -8.69
N TRP A 180 -14.92 -10.43 -9.35
CA TRP A 180 -15.27 -9.28 -10.18
C TRP A 180 -15.64 -9.67 -11.62
N GLY A 181 -15.62 -10.95 -12.00
CA GLY A 181 -15.97 -11.41 -13.34
C GLY A 181 -15.01 -10.91 -14.43
N LEU A 182 -13.72 -10.82 -14.10
CA LEU A 182 -12.64 -10.38 -14.99
C LEU A 182 -11.84 -11.59 -15.50
N GLU A 183 -11.16 -11.39 -16.63
CA GLU A 183 -10.30 -12.42 -17.25
C GLU A 183 -9.19 -12.91 -16.30
N GLY A 184 -8.77 -14.16 -16.48
CA GLY A 184 -7.79 -14.82 -15.60
C GLY A 184 -8.29 -15.15 -14.20
N GLY A 185 -9.52 -14.75 -13.85
CA GLY A 185 -10.14 -15.03 -12.57
C GLY A 185 -10.68 -16.46 -12.45
N SER A 186 -10.67 -16.99 -11.23
CA SER A 186 -11.31 -18.26 -10.88
C SER A 186 -12.14 -18.15 -9.61
N HIS A 187 -13.26 -18.87 -9.55
CA HIS A 187 -14.05 -19.05 -8.33
C HIS A 187 -13.49 -20.13 -7.40
N THR A 188 -12.54 -20.94 -7.88
CA THR A 188 -11.85 -21.96 -7.10
C THR A 188 -10.47 -21.46 -6.69
N SER A 189 -10.13 -21.55 -5.40
CA SER A 189 -8.84 -21.14 -4.84
C SER A 189 -7.72 -22.16 -5.07
N ASP A 190 -7.77 -22.92 -6.17
CA ASP A 190 -6.92 -24.09 -6.41
C ASP A 190 -5.52 -23.72 -6.96
N VAL A 191 -4.86 -22.76 -6.31
CA VAL A 191 -3.42 -22.47 -6.53
C VAL A 191 -2.56 -23.21 -5.49
N ARG A 192 -3.10 -24.27 -4.87
CA ARG A 192 -2.37 -25.06 -3.87
C ARG A 192 -1.48 -26.08 -4.57
N GLY A 193 -0.16 -25.93 -4.44
CA GLY A 193 0.83 -26.94 -4.86
C GLY A 193 1.71 -26.57 -6.05
N VAL A 194 1.73 -25.31 -6.46
CA VAL A 194 2.65 -24.78 -7.48
C VAL A 194 3.81 -24.06 -6.77
N ASP A 195 5.05 -24.18 -7.26
CA ASP A 195 6.21 -23.45 -6.72
C ASP A 195 5.93 -21.93 -6.66
N SER A 196 6.52 -21.24 -5.69
CA SER A 196 6.24 -19.81 -5.40
C SER A 196 6.46 -18.89 -6.59
N THR A 197 7.44 -19.19 -7.45
CA THR A 197 7.72 -18.42 -8.67
C THR A 197 6.66 -18.70 -9.75
N ASP A 198 6.27 -19.95 -9.94
CA ASP A 198 5.21 -20.35 -10.88
C ASP A 198 3.82 -19.83 -10.45
N ALA A 199 3.58 -19.71 -9.14
CA ALA A 199 2.35 -19.18 -8.59
C ALA A 199 2.13 -17.70 -8.93
N VAL A 200 3.18 -16.87 -8.92
CA VAL A 200 3.06 -15.43 -9.25
C VAL A 200 2.73 -15.24 -10.73
N TYR A 201 3.38 -15.98 -11.63
CA TYR A 201 3.06 -15.95 -13.06
C TYR A 201 1.67 -16.50 -13.36
N ALA A 202 1.17 -17.48 -12.60
CA ALA A 202 -0.20 -17.96 -12.72
C ALA A 202 -1.25 -16.85 -12.49
N ALA A 203 -0.92 -15.83 -11.68
CA ALA A 203 -1.78 -14.68 -11.46
C ALA A 203 -1.59 -13.54 -12.48
N LYS A 204 -0.65 -13.63 -13.43
CA LYS A 204 -0.31 -12.56 -14.38
C LYS A 204 -1.54 -12.07 -15.16
N SER A 205 -2.31 -12.98 -15.75
CA SER A 205 -3.52 -12.62 -16.52
C SER A 205 -4.59 -11.92 -15.66
N ALA A 206 -4.82 -12.43 -14.45
CA ALA A 206 -5.75 -11.82 -13.50
C ALA A 206 -5.29 -10.42 -13.06
N ALA A 207 -3.99 -10.25 -12.79
CA ALA A 207 -3.40 -8.99 -12.40
C ALA A 207 -3.51 -7.93 -13.51
N ILE A 208 -3.22 -8.30 -14.76
CA ILE A 208 -3.38 -7.42 -15.92
C ILE A 208 -4.84 -7.01 -16.09
N ALA A 209 -5.79 -7.95 -16.01
CA ALA A 209 -7.21 -7.66 -16.14
C ALA A 209 -7.73 -6.71 -15.05
N LEU A 210 -7.28 -6.92 -13.81
CA LEU A 210 -7.59 -6.05 -12.67
C LEU A 210 -7.00 -4.64 -12.86
N ALA A 211 -5.73 -4.53 -13.28
CA ALA A 211 -5.09 -3.23 -13.53
C ALA A 211 -5.78 -2.45 -14.66
N ASN A 212 -6.12 -3.13 -15.76
CA ASN A 212 -6.87 -2.54 -16.87
C ASN A 212 -8.27 -2.08 -16.44
N TRP A 213 -8.95 -2.84 -15.57
CA TRP A 213 -10.28 -2.49 -15.06
C TRP A 213 -10.25 -1.24 -14.17
N THR A 214 -9.28 -1.16 -13.25
CA THR A 214 -9.16 -0.02 -12.33
C THR A 214 -8.53 1.21 -12.97
N GLY A 215 -7.70 1.01 -14.01
CA GLY A 215 -6.79 2.03 -14.53
C GLY A 215 -5.63 2.34 -13.58
N GLY A 216 -5.37 1.44 -12.63
CA GLY A 216 -4.37 1.55 -11.58
C GLY A 216 -3.26 0.52 -11.73
N ALA A 217 -2.78 -0.02 -10.61
CA ALA A 217 -1.77 -1.06 -10.59
C ALA A 217 -2.18 -2.26 -9.73
N VAL A 218 -1.60 -3.42 -10.02
CA VAL A 218 -1.73 -4.63 -9.23
C VAL A 218 -0.36 -5.12 -8.81
N ALA A 219 -0.21 -5.45 -7.53
CA ALA A 219 0.99 -6.06 -6.96
C ALA A 219 0.66 -7.46 -6.42
N VAL A 220 1.26 -8.47 -7.04
CA VAL A 220 1.16 -9.87 -6.65
C VAL A 220 2.41 -10.25 -5.87
N SER A 221 2.27 -10.50 -4.56
CA SER A 221 3.42 -10.86 -3.73
C SER A 221 3.74 -12.35 -3.81
N GLY A 222 5.03 -12.67 -3.80
CA GLY A 222 5.58 -14.03 -3.80
C GLY A 222 7.06 -14.06 -3.44
N GLU A 223 7.80 -15.04 -3.94
CA GLU A 223 9.27 -15.07 -3.81
C GLU A 223 9.94 -13.95 -4.63
N ALA A 224 9.36 -13.65 -5.79
CA ALA A 224 9.53 -12.39 -6.50
C ALA A 224 8.15 -11.75 -6.64
N ASP A 225 8.07 -10.43 -6.50
CA ASP A 225 6.81 -9.71 -6.63
C ASP A 225 6.58 -9.36 -8.11
N LEU A 226 5.35 -9.57 -8.59
CA LEU A 226 4.91 -9.13 -9.91
C LEU A 226 4.06 -7.88 -9.77
N ILE A 227 4.44 -6.80 -10.43
CA ILE A 227 3.72 -5.53 -10.43
C ILE A 227 3.33 -5.19 -11.87
N THR A 228 2.08 -4.83 -12.12
CA THR A 228 1.62 -4.44 -13.45
C THR A 228 0.64 -3.27 -13.40
N ASP A 229 0.69 -2.40 -14.41
CA ASP A 229 -0.32 -1.38 -14.70
C ASP A 229 -1.28 -1.80 -15.83
N GLY A 230 -1.21 -3.07 -16.24
CA GLY A 230 -1.99 -3.62 -17.36
C GLY A 230 -1.31 -3.53 -18.73
N ARG A 231 -0.20 -2.79 -18.85
CA ARG A 231 0.56 -2.59 -20.10
C ARG A 231 1.97 -3.15 -20.04
N GLN A 232 2.57 -3.12 -18.86
CA GLN A 232 3.89 -3.69 -18.59
C GLN A 232 3.89 -4.44 -17.27
N VAL A 233 4.88 -5.31 -17.10
CA VAL A 233 5.13 -6.06 -15.88
C VAL A 233 6.53 -5.76 -15.35
N VAL A 234 6.62 -5.55 -14.04
CA VAL A 234 7.87 -5.49 -13.28
C VAL A 234 7.94 -6.72 -12.38
N ILE A 235 9.06 -7.44 -12.44
CA ILE A 235 9.37 -8.52 -11.51
C ILE A 235 10.44 -8.02 -10.54
N SER A 236 10.04 -7.71 -9.30
CA SER A 236 10.93 -7.23 -8.23
C SER A 236 11.45 -8.40 -7.40
N LYS A 237 12.76 -8.43 -7.13
CA LYS A 237 13.43 -9.53 -6.42
C LYS A 237 14.03 -9.05 -5.10
N GLY A 238 14.14 -9.96 -4.14
CA GLY A 238 14.81 -9.74 -2.86
C GLY A 238 14.03 -10.40 -1.73
N GLY A 239 13.90 -9.69 -0.63
CA GLY A 239 13.15 -10.16 0.54
C GLY A 239 13.91 -11.24 1.31
N SER A 240 13.17 -12.01 2.10
CA SER A 240 13.72 -13.08 2.93
C SER A 240 12.68 -14.15 3.22
N ALA A 241 13.13 -15.40 3.29
CA ALA A 241 12.32 -16.54 3.73
C ALA A 241 11.81 -16.40 5.18
N MET A 242 12.34 -15.46 5.97
CA MET A 242 11.82 -15.14 7.30
C MET A 242 10.55 -14.27 7.27
N MET A 243 10.27 -13.54 6.18
CA MET A 243 9.12 -12.64 6.09
C MET A 243 7.77 -13.34 6.27
N PRO A 244 7.52 -14.53 5.66
CA PRO A 244 6.28 -15.29 5.90
C PRO A 244 6.11 -15.76 7.35
N SER A 245 7.19 -15.80 8.14
CA SER A 245 7.17 -16.20 9.55
C SER A 245 6.81 -15.07 10.51
N ILE A 246 6.49 -13.88 9.98
CA ILE A 246 6.13 -12.69 10.78
C ILE A 246 4.76 -12.21 10.31
N THR A 247 3.80 -12.22 11.23
CA THR A 247 2.45 -11.75 10.93
C THR A 247 2.47 -10.29 10.51
N GLY A 248 1.75 -9.98 9.44
CA GLY A 248 1.60 -8.61 8.95
C GLY A 248 2.66 -8.11 7.99
N THR A 249 3.73 -8.86 7.68
CA THR A 249 4.68 -8.48 6.60
C THR A 249 3.97 -8.25 5.28
N GLY A 250 3.08 -9.16 4.88
CA GLY A 250 2.24 -8.95 3.70
C GLY A 250 1.32 -7.73 3.87
N CYS A 251 0.53 -7.69 4.94
CA CYS A 251 -0.48 -6.65 5.11
C CYS A 251 0.10 -5.23 5.21
N SER A 252 1.29 -5.07 5.80
CA SER A 252 1.93 -3.75 5.92
C SER A 252 2.46 -3.22 4.59
N LEU A 253 2.77 -4.10 3.62
CA LEU A 253 3.16 -3.68 2.27
C LEU A 253 2.07 -2.84 1.60
N GLY A 254 0.79 -3.18 1.78
CA GLY A 254 -0.33 -2.38 1.28
C GLY A 254 -0.36 -0.96 1.87
N GLY A 255 -0.07 -0.83 3.16
CA GLY A 255 0.05 0.47 3.82
C GLY A 255 1.23 1.29 3.30
N VAL A 256 2.38 0.64 3.07
CA VAL A 256 3.56 1.30 2.49
C VAL A 256 3.32 1.73 1.04
N MET A 257 2.62 0.93 0.23
CA MET A 257 2.21 1.33 -1.11
C MET A 257 1.28 2.56 -1.07
N ALA A 258 0.41 2.67 -0.06
CA ALA A 258 -0.42 3.87 0.13
C ALA A 258 0.44 5.11 0.43
N VAL A 259 1.49 4.99 1.26
CA VAL A 259 2.45 6.09 1.51
C VAL A 259 3.04 6.61 0.20
N TYR A 260 3.54 5.73 -0.66
CA TYR A 260 4.12 6.15 -1.94
C TYR A 260 3.07 6.66 -2.93
N ALA A 261 1.84 6.15 -2.89
CA ALA A 261 0.74 6.61 -3.75
C ALA A 261 0.32 8.06 -3.45
N ALA A 262 0.70 8.62 -2.30
CA ALA A 262 0.47 10.03 -1.99
C ALA A 262 1.24 11.00 -2.92
N GLY A 263 2.34 10.56 -3.54
CA GLY A 263 3.23 11.42 -4.34
C GLY A 263 3.66 10.83 -5.68
N ALA A 264 3.18 9.65 -6.06
CA ALA A 264 3.57 8.94 -7.29
C ALA A 264 2.37 8.29 -7.98
N SER A 265 2.55 7.90 -9.25
CA SER A 265 1.53 7.10 -9.94
C SER A 265 1.31 5.76 -9.24
N PRO A 266 0.13 5.13 -9.36
CA PRO A 266 -0.14 3.87 -8.67
C PRO A 266 0.86 2.76 -9.01
N PHE A 267 1.31 2.70 -10.27
CA PHE A 267 2.33 1.75 -10.72
C PHE A 267 3.67 1.98 -10.03
N ILE A 268 4.18 3.22 -10.05
CA ILE A 268 5.46 3.54 -9.40
C ILE A 268 5.37 3.36 -7.88
N ALA A 269 4.24 3.70 -7.26
CA ALA A 269 4.02 3.47 -5.84
C ALA A 269 4.04 1.98 -5.48
N ALA A 270 3.42 1.13 -6.29
CA ALA A 270 3.45 -0.33 -6.12
C ALA A 270 4.87 -0.90 -6.29
N VAL A 271 5.61 -0.47 -7.32
CA VAL A 271 7.01 -0.87 -7.53
C VAL A 271 7.91 -0.41 -6.38
N THR A 272 7.76 0.84 -5.92
CA THR A 272 8.53 1.41 -4.80
C THR A 272 8.26 0.64 -3.51
N GLY A 273 7.00 0.31 -3.23
CA GLY A 273 6.60 -0.50 -2.09
C GLY A 273 7.24 -1.89 -2.10
N ALA A 274 7.18 -2.60 -3.23
CA ALA A 274 7.83 -3.90 -3.36
C ALA A 274 9.36 -3.81 -3.24
N ALA A 275 9.97 -2.83 -3.90
CA ALA A 275 11.43 -2.63 -3.87
C ALA A 275 11.96 -2.38 -2.45
N VAL A 276 11.32 -1.51 -1.66
CA VAL A 276 11.78 -1.23 -0.29
C VAL A 276 11.59 -2.44 0.63
N TYR A 277 10.51 -3.20 0.46
CA TYR A 277 10.28 -4.44 1.22
C TYR A 277 11.33 -5.50 0.89
N ASN A 278 11.60 -5.69 -0.39
CA ASN A 278 12.60 -6.64 -0.86
C ASN A 278 14.00 -6.27 -0.38
N LEU A 279 14.37 -4.99 -0.47
CA LEU A 279 15.62 -4.49 0.06
C LEU A 279 15.73 -4.71 1.58
N ALA A 280 14.71 -4.27 2.34
CA ALA A 280 14.73 -4.33 3.79
C ALA A 280 14.74 -5.77 4.32
N GLY A 281 13.95 -6.65 3.70
CA GLY A 281 13.93 -8.08 4.04
C GLY A 281 15.28 -8.73 3.81
N LYS A 282 15.95 -8.42 2.70
CA LYS A 282 17.28 -8.93 2.37
C LYS A 282 18.35 -8.40 3.33
N ARG A 283 18.33 -7.09 3.63
CA ARG A 283 19.30 -6.47 4.55
C ARG A 283 19.15 -7.03 5.97
N ALA A 284 17.93 -7.07 6.50
CA ALA A 284 17.65 -7.59 7.84
C ALA A 284 18.11 -9.06 7.98
N ALA A 285 17.81 -9.90 6.97
CA ALA A 285 18.21 -11.32 6.98
C ALA A 285 19.73 -11.53 7.04
N ALA A 286 20.53 -10.57 6.57
CA ALA A 286 21.98 -10.72 6.48
C ALA A 286 22.67 -10.81 7.85
N TYR A 287 22.04 -10.29 8.91
CA TYR A 287 22.67 -10.20 10.23
C TYR A 287 21.81 -10.71 11.40
N VAL A 288 20.55 -11.10 11.16
CA VAL A 288 19.68 -11.69 12.20
C VAL A 288 19.56 -13.20 12.05
N LYS A 289 19.30 -13.90 13.16
CA LYS A 289 19.17 -15.36 13.21
C LYS A 289 17.76 -15.88 13.45
N GLY A 290 16.86 -15.05 13.98
CA GLY A 290 15.52 -15.46 14.40
C GLY A 290 14.46 -14.44 14.03
N THR A 291 13.20 -14.87 13.97
CA THR A 291 12.08 -14.07 13.47
C THR A 291 11.73 -12.88 14.36
N GLY A 292 11.91 -13.01 15.68
CA GLY A 292 11.70 -11.90 16.62
C GLY A 292 12.66 -10.73 16.38
N SER A 293 13.97 -11.00 16.22
CA SER A 293 14.95 -9.95 15.89
C SER A 293 14.85 -9.50 14.43
N PHE A 294 14.46 -10.39 13.52
CA PHE A 294 14.16 -10.01 12.14
C PHE A 294 13.04 -8.98 12.06
N GLN A 295 11.95 -9.14 12.84
CA GLN A 295 10.83 -8.19 12.79
C GLN A 295 11.28 -6.76 13.08
N SER A 296 12.08 -6.56 14.13
CA SER A 296 12.64 -5.26 14.47
C SER A 296 13.62 -4.78 13.40
N ALA A 297 14.58 -5.62 13.03
CA ALA A 297 15.59 -5.29 12.00
C ALA A 297 14.93 -4.93 10.66
N PHE A 298 13.85 -5.59 10.28
CA PHE A 298 13.11 -5.30 9.06
C PHE A 298 12.52 -3.88 9.07
N ILE A 299 11.90 -3.46 10.17
CA ILE A 299 11.39 -2.10 10.32
C ILE A 299 12.54 -1.08 10.32
N ASP A 300 13.66 -1.38 10.99
CA ASP A 300 14.84 -0.52 10.96
C ASP A 300 15.39 -0.36 9.53
N GLU A 301 15.45 -1.44 8.76
CA GLU A 301 15.90 -1.45 7.38
C GLU A 301 14.94 -0.72 6.42
N LEU A 302 13.63 -0.74 6.67
CA LEU A 302 12.68 0.12 5.96
C LEU A 302 12.98 1.61 6.21
N TYR A 303 13.33 1.96 7.46
CA TYR A 303 13.61 3.33 7.85
C TYR A 303 14.92 3.86 7.24
N VAL A 304 16.00 3.09 7.34
CA VAL A 304 17.33 3.52 6.87
C VAL A 304 17.52 3.42 5.36
N ALA A 305 16.69 2.67 4.63
CA ALA A 305 16.75 2.57 3.18
C ALA A 305 16.72 3.95 2.52
N THR A 306 17.75 4.28 1.73
CA THR A 306 17.81 5.53 0.98
C THR A 306 17.01 5.43 -0.32
N PRO A 307 16.55 6.55 -0.90
CA PRO A 307 15.92 6.53 -2.22
C PRO A 307 16.74 5.81 -3.29
N ASP A 308 18.07 6.01 -3.29
CA ASP A 308 18.98 5.36 -4.23
C ASP A 308 19.08 3.85 -3.98
N ASP A 309 19.12 3.41 -2.71
CA ASP A 309 19.11 1.99 -2.38
C ASP A 309 17.86 1.30 -2.93
N ILE A 310 16.69 1.94 -2.78
CA ILE A 310 15.39 1.39 -3.20
C ILE A 310 15.35 1.32 -4.73
N ALA A 311 15.79 2.37 -5.43
CA ALA A 311 15.83 2.42 -6.89
C ALA A 311 16.80 1.41 -7.52
N GLN A 312 17.83 0.98 -6.77
CA GLN A 312 18.80 -0.04 -7.17
C GLN A 312 18.38 -1.46 -6.78
N ASN A 313 17.25 -1.65 -6.09
CA ASN A 313 16.77 -3.00 -5.79
C ASN A 313 16.55 -3.78 -7.10
N PRO A 314 17.02 -5.03 -7.24
CA PRO A 314 16.95 -5.74 -8.52
C PRO A 314 15.52 -5.97 -9.01
N PHE A 315 15.24 -5.58 -10.26
CA PHE A 315 14.01 -5.93 -10.96
C PHE A 315 14.23 -6.12 -12.47
N THR A 316 13.27 -6.75 -13.14
CA THR A 316 13.20 -6.83 -14.61
C THR A 316 11.89 -6.24 -15.12
N VAL A 317 11.86 -5.80 -16.38
CA VAL A 317 10.67 -5.25 -17.05
C VAL A 317 10.30 -6.13 -18.23
N GLU A 318 9.03 -6.46 -18.36
CA GLU A 318 8.44 -7.21 -19.47
C GLU A 318 7.28 -6.40 -20.06
N GLU A 319 7.10 -6.47 -21.38
CA GLU A 319 5.89 -5.96 -22.01
C GLU A 319 4.75 -6.99 -21.91
N VAL A 320 3.50 -6.51 -21.88
CA VAL A 320 2.28 -7.32 -21.82
C VAL A 320 1.71 -7.56 -23.20
#